data_AF-A0A2D6RT41-F1
#
_entry.id   AF-A0A2D6RT41-F1
#
_cell.length_a   1.000
_cell.length_b   1.000
_cell.length_c   1.000
_cell.angle_alpha   90.00
_cell.angle_beta   90.00
_cell.angle_gamma   90.00
#
_symmetry.space_group_name_H-M   'P 1'
#
loop_
_entity.id
_entity.type
_entity.pdbx_description
1 polymer ?
#
loop_
_entity_poly.entity_id
_entity_poly.type
_entity_poly.pdbx_seq_one_letter_code
_entity_poly.pdbx_strand_id
1 'polypeptide(L)'
;MARKHDQTVSLKPPKGMKTVLSYNLPVGYVKDVKDPAEAAELAKELLISKGLWKEIPKPVMIYLQAQSFANAAALIYERDLKSLPRNPQGISPFVVNAAFSAEMYLKCLQSVSSPVAETHILTALFKTLPNKLKDQINKNCKGFESQYQVDKGVLFKEHLKHINNAFVNWRYIYEKHTEHVNVQQVIFVLQVLHETAAKELGLEI
;
A
#
# COMPACT_ATOMS: atom_id res chain seq x y z
N MET A 1 -39.07 1.61 5.66
CA MET A 1 -38.92 2.14 7.03
C MET A 1 -38.04 3.38 6.97
N ALA A 2 -38.59 4.53 7.39
CA ALA A 2 -37.98 5.85 7.26
C ALA A 2 -36.79 6.03 8.22
N ARG A 3 -35.63 6.45 7.69
CA ARG A 3 -34.50 6.91 8.53
C ARG A 3 -34.82 8.32 9.03
N LYS A 4 -35.08 8.45 10.33
CA LYS A 4 -35.22 9.74 11.03
C LYS A 4 -33.85 10.26 11.47
N HIS A 5 -33.71 11.59 11.39
CA HIS A 5 -32.64 12.47 11.90
C HIS A 5 -31.43 12.70 10.99
N ASP A 6 -31.64 13.53 9.98
CA ASP A 6 -30.60 14.35 9.37
C ASP A 6 -30.44 15.63 10.20
N GLN A 7 -29.65 15.57 11.26
CA GLN A 7 -29.02 16.76 11.84
C GLN A 7 -27.62 16.84 11.22
N THR A 8 -27.43 17.77 10.29
CA THR A 8 -26.13 18.05 9.69
C THR A 8 -25.17 18.52 10.78
N VAL A 9 -24.25 17.66 11.19
CA VAL A 9 -23.19 17.99 12.15
C VAL A 9 -22.31 19.07 11.52
N SER A 10 -22.09 20.19 12.21
CA SER A 10 -21.22 21.27 11.73
C SER A 10 -19.75 20.84 11.75
N LEU A 11 -18.99 21.25 10.73
CA LEU A 11 -17.53 21.12 10.69
C LEU A 11 -16.84 21.88 11.83
N LYS A 12 -17.43 23.01 12.25
CA LYS A 12 -16.92 23.83 13.36
C LYS A 12 -17.51 23.29 14.68
N PRO A 13 -16.69 22.72 15.57
CA PRO A 13 -17.17 22.15 16.82
C PRO A 13 -17.48 23.22 17.87
N PRO A 14 -18.29 22.90 18.90
CA PRO A 14 -18.41 23.72 20.10
C PRO A 14 -17.04 23.94 20.78
N LYS A 15 -16.94 24.98 21.62
CA LYS A 15 -15.72 25.28 22.37
C LYS A 15 -15.31 24.08 23.24
N GLY A 16 -14.04 23.69 23.18
CA GLY A 16 -13.50 22.56 23.94
C GLY A 16 -13.82 21.19 23.34
N MET A 17 -14.33 21.15 22.10
CA MET A 17 -14.59 19.92 21.36
C MET A 17 -13.84 19.89 20.03
N LYS A 18 -13.68 18.67 19.50
CA LYS A 18 -13.09 18.39 18.20
C LYS A 18 -14.06 17.60 17.34
N THR A 19 -14.18 17.98 16.07
CA THR A 19 -15.03 17.29 15.10
C THR A 19 -14.42 15.93 14.75
N VAL A 20 -15.23 14.88 14.82
CA VAL A 20 -14.88 13.55 14.31
C VAL A 20 -15.46 13.41 12.91
N LEU A 21 -14.62 12.94 11.98
CA LEU A 21 -15.00 12.71 10.58
C LEU A 21 -15.10 11.21 10.30
N SER A 22 -16.07 10.83 9.48
CA SER A 22 -16.12 9.52 8.82
C SER A 22 -16.29 9.76 7.33
N TYR A 23 -15.39 9.24 6.50
CA TYR A 23 -15.39 9.49 5.05
C TYR A 23 -15.48 10.99 4.68
N ASN A 24 -14.69 11.83 5.36
CA ASN A 24 -14.69 13.30 5.22
C ASN A 24 -16.00 14.01 5.58
N LEU A 25 -16.97 13.30 6.18
CA LEU A 25 -18.21 13.87 6.66
C LEU A 25 -18.16 14.02 8.19
N PRO A 26 -18.59 15.16 8.75
CA PRO A 26 -18.69 15.33 10.20
C PRO A 26 -19.77 14.41 10.76
N VAL A 27 -19.42 13.62 11.77
CA VAL A 27 -20.33 12.64 12.38
C VAL A 27 -20.63 12.91 13.85
N GLY A 28 -19.84 13.77 14.49
CA GLY A 28 -20.11 14.28 15.83
C GLY A 28 -18.90 15.01 16.40
N TYR A 29 -18.93 15.18 17.72
CA TYR A 29 -17.90 15.88 18.48
C TYR A 29 -17.40 15.02 19.63
N VAL A 30 -16.12 15.11 19.92
CA VAL A 30 -15.49 14.56 21.13
C VAL A 30 -14.79 15.68 21.89
N LYS A 31 -14.46 15.45 23.16
CA LYS A 31 -13.69 16.40 23.96
C LYS A 31 -12.33 16.65 23.30
N ASP A 32 -11.91 17.91 23.22
CA ASP A 32 -10.58 18.26 22.74
C ASP A 32 -9.57 18.00 23.87
N VAL A 33 -8.87 16.88 23.76
CA VAL A 33 -7.86 16.42 24.73
C VAL A 33 -6.46 16.52 24.14
N LYS A 34 -5.46 16.72 25.00
CA LYS A 34 -4.07 16.90 24.55
C LYS A 34 -3.39 15.60 24.15
N ASP A 35 -3.77 14.48 24.79
CA ASP A 35 -3.19 13.17 24.49
C ASP A 35 -3.78 12.61 23.19
N PRO A 36 -2.95 12.34 22.16
CA PRO A 36 -3.42 11.73 20.91
C PRO A 36 -4.07 10.36 21.09
N ALA A 37 -3.63 9.56 22.08
CA ALA A 37 -4.18 8.23 22.33
C ALA A 37 -5.60 8.33 22.91
N GLU A 38 -5.78 9.18 23.93
CA GLU A 38 -7.10 9.50 24.49
C GLU A 38 -8.04 10.07 23.42
N ALA A 39 -7.56 11.00 22.58
CA ALA A 39 -8.36 11.58 21.49
C ALA A 39 -8.81 10.52 20.47
N ALA A 40 -7.95 9.55 20.16
CA ALA A 40 -8.27 8.46 19.24
C ALA A 40 -9.32 7.52 19.83
N GLU A 41 -9.23 7.17 21.11
CA GLU A 41 -10.21 6.29 21.75
C GLU A 41 -11.58 6.95 21.85
N LEU A 42 -11.65 8.24 22.22
CA LEU A 42 -12.91 9.00 22.22
C LEU A 42 -13.57 9.04 20.82
N ALA A 43 -12.76 9.26 19.77
CA ALA A 43 -13.27 9.26 18.39
C ALA A 43 -13.78 7.88 17.97
N LYS A 44 -13.07 6.81 18.37
CA LYS A 44 -13.47 5.42 18.13
C LYS A 44 -14.76 5.05 18.87
N GLU A 45 -14.90 5.40 20.14
CA GLU A 45 -16.13 5.20 20.93
C GLU A 45 -17.33 5.89 20.26
N LEU A 46 -17.14 7.13 19.80
CA LEU A 46 -18.17 7.86 19.06
C LEU A 46 -18.55 7.13 17.75
N LEU A 47 -17.57 6.66 16.98
CA LEU A 47 -17.82 5.92 15.74
C LEU A 47 -18.53 4.59 16.01
N ILE A 48 -18.15 3.85 17.07
CA ILE A 48 -18.81 2.61 17.50
C ILE A 48 -20.26 2.89 17.88
N SER A 49 -20.50 3.91 18.73
CA SER A 49 -21.85 4.26 19.17
C SER A 49 -22.80 4.65 18.03
N LYS A 50 -22.24 5.12 16.91
CA LYS A 50 -22.98 5.47 15.68
C LYS A 50 -23.08 4.33 14.66
N GLY A 51 -22.50 3.16 14.95
CA GLY A 51 -22.42 2.04 14.00
C GLY A 51 -21.57 2.35 12.76
N LEU A 52 -20.68 3.34 12.87
CA LEU A 52 -19.79 3.81 11.81
C LEU A 52 -18.38 3.22 11.91
N TRP A 53 -18.04 2.63 13.07
CA TRP A 53 -16.78 1.92 13.24
C TRP A 53 -16.87 0.53 12.62
N LYS A 54 -15.93 0.22 11.74
CA LYS A 54 -15.72 -1.14 11.23
C LYS A 54 -14.27 -1.50 11.53
N GLU A 55 -14.06 -2.66 12.14
CA GLU A 55 -12.71 -3.21 12.25
C GLU A 55 -12.17 -3.46 10.86
N ILE A 56 -10.99 -2.90 10.59
CA ILE A 56 -10.30 -3.12 9.32
C ILE A 56 -9.51 -4.42 9.48
N PRO A 57 -9.79 -5.45 8.66
CA PRO A 57 -9.04 -6.70 8.73
C PRO A 57 -7.54 -6.47 8.55
N LYS A 58 -6.71 -7.21 9.28
CA LYS A 58 -5.25 -7.11 9.18
C LYS A 58 -4.71 -7.16 7.74
N PRO A 59 -5.20 -8.05 6.84
CA PRO A 59 -4.77 -8.03 5.44
C PRO A 59 -5.03 -6.69 4.73
N VAL A 60 -6.18 -6.05 5.01
CA VAL A 60 -6.52 -4.73 4.47
C VAL A 60 -5.58 -3.65 5.03
N MET A 61 -5.23 -3.70 6.32
CA MET A 61 -4.24 -2.78 6.89
C MET A 61 -2.86 -2.90 6.21
N ILE A 62 -2.41 -4.13 5.94
CA ILE A 62 -1.14 -4.40 5.25
C ILE A 62 -1.21 -3.89 3.80
N TYR A 63 -2.33 -4.10 3.11
CA TYR A 63 -2.58 -3.56 1.77
C TYR A 63 -2.52 -2.04 1.74
N LEU A 64 -3.21 -1.35 2.66
CA LEU A 64 -3.21 0.11 2.72
C LEU A 64 -1.80 0.68 2.98
N GLN A 65 -1.02 -0.01 3.82
CA GLN A 65 0.39 0.34 4.00
C GLN A 65 1.18 0.14 2.71
N ALA A 66 1.01 -0.99 2.01
CA ALA A 66 1.67 -1.22 0.72
C ALA A 66 1.33 -0.12 -0.31
N GLN A 67 0.06 0.28 -0.38
CA GLN A 67 -0.42 1.33 -1.28
C GLN A 67 0.17 2.70 -0.93
N SER A 68 0.30 3.03 0.36
CA SER A 68 0.97 4.26 0.80
C SER A 68 2.40 4.38 0.25
N PHE A 69 3.20 3.31 0.35
CA PHE A 69 4.56 3.29 -0.19
C PHE A 69 4.58 3.26 -1.73
N ALA A 70 3.64 2.58 -2.38
CA ALA A 70 3.50 2.62 -3.84
C ALA A 70 3.19 4.06 -4.32
N ASN A 71 2.28 4.77 -3.65
CA ASN A 71 1.92 6.14 -3.97
C ASN A 71 3.11 7.09 -3.78
N ALA A 72 3.90 6.91 -2.71
CA ALA A 72 5.13 7.67 -2.52
C ALA A 72 6.13 7.42 -3.67
N ALA A 73 6.32 6.16 -4.08
CA ALA A 73 7.15 5.83 -5.23
C ALA A 73 6.61 6.46 -6.53
N ALA A 74 5.30 6.41 -6.77
CA ALA A 74 4.66 7.01 -7.94
C ALA A 74 4.86 8.53 -8.00
N LEU A 75 4.69 9.24 -6.88
CA LEU A 75 4.95 10.67 -6.78
C LEU A 75 6.39 11.04 -7.14
N ILE A 76 7.35 10.26 -6.64
CA ILE A 76 8.77 10.44 -6.97
C ILE A 76 9.02 10.16 -8.45
N TYR A 77 8.44 9.09 -9.00
CA TYR A 77 8.57 8.76 -10.42
C TYR A 77 8.07 9.89 -11.31
N GLU A 78 6.86 10.37 -11.08
CA GLU A 78 6.23 11.43 -11.87
C GLU A 78 7.01 12.75 -11.79
N ARG A 79 7.48 13.13 -10.60
CA ARG A 79 8.19 14.39 -10.37
C ARG A 79 9.64 14.34 -10.85
N ASP A 80 10.37 13.28 -10.51
CA ASP A 80 11.84 13.26 -10.59
C ASP A 80 12.37 12.39 -11.74
N LEU A 81 11.70 11.29 -12.10
CA LEU A 81 12.27 10.27 -12.99
C LEU A 81 11.66 10.24 -14.39
N LYS A 82 10.41 10.67 -14.53
CA LYS A 82 9.67 10.67 -15.79
C LYS A 82 9.92 11.92 -16.64
N SER A 83 10.07 13.08 -16.01
CA SER A 83 10.29 14.37 -16.66
C SER A 83 11.74 14.56 -17.12
N LEU A 84 11.94 15.43 -18.12
CA LEU A 84 13.27 15.88 -18.55
C LEU A 84 13.46 17.35 -18.13
N PRO A 85 14.62 17.73 -17.57
CA PRO A 85 15.73 16.87 -17.18
C PRO A 85 15.37 15.98 -15.98
N ARG A 86 15.89 14.75 -15.95
CA ARG A 86 15.66 13.83 -14.83
C ARG A 86 16.39 14.33 -13.59
N ASN A 87 15.75 14.23 -12.44
CA ASN A 87 16.38 14.45 -11.14
C ASN A 87 16.89 13.09 -10.59
N PRO A 88 18.21 12.83 -10.64
CA PRO A 88 18.76 11.55 -10.18
C PRO A 88 18.60 11.33 -8.68
N GLN A 89 18.35 12.37 -7.88
CA GLN A 89 18.15 12.21 -6.43
C GLN A 89 16.88 11.41 -6.09
N GLY A 90 15.92 11.33 -7.03
CA GLY A 90 14.69 10.56 -6.87
C GLY A 90 14.88 9.03 -6.96
N ILE A 91 15.99 8.53 -7.52
CA ILE A 91 16.08 7.09 -7.84
C ILE A 91 16.13 6.20 -6.60
N SER A 92 16.99 6.51 -5.61
CA SER A 92 17.09 5.74 -4.38
C SER A 92 15.77 5.71 -3.60
N PRO A 93 15.13 6.86 -3.28
CA PRO A 93 13.85 6.82 -2.58
C PRO A 93 12.74 6.16 -3.40
N PHE A 94 12.71 6.30 -4.73
CA PHE A 94 11.79 5.53 -5.59
C PHE A 94 11.94 4.03 -5.38
N VAL A 95 13.17 3.51 -5.52
CA VAL A 95 13.43 2.06 -5.42
C VAL A 95 13.13 1.53 -4.03
N VAL A 96 13.51 2.24 -2.98
CA VAL A 96 13.28 1.82 -1.59
C VAL A 96 11.78 1.75 -1.28
N ASN A 97 11.02 2.78 -1.65
CA ASN A 97 9.56 2.80 -1.44
C ASN A 97 8.88 1.70 -2.26
N ALA A 98 9.30 1.50 -3.52
CA ALA A 98 8.73 0.46 -4.37
C ALA A 98 9.05 -0.96 -3.87
N ALA A 99 10.30 -1.24 -3.52
CA ALA A 99 10.68 -2.56 -3.00
C ALA A 99 9.95 -2.89 -1.69
N PHE A 100 9.79 -1.90 -0.80
CA PHE A 100 9.05 -2.09 0.44
C PHE A 100 7.55 -2.28 0.20
N SER A 101 6.96 -1.54 -0.75
CA SER A 101 5.58 -1.77 -1.18
C SER A 101 5.37 -3.19 -1.73
N ALA A 102 6.28 -3.69 -2.56
CA ALA A 102 6.22 -5.07 -3.07
C ALA A 102 6.29 -6.10 -1.94
N GLU A 103 7.16 -5.90 -0.93
CA GLU A 103 7.22 -6.73 0.28
C GLU A 103 5.85 -6.77 0.99
N MET A 104 5.27 -5.59 1.20
CA MET A 104 4.00 -5.44 1.91
C MET A 104 2.83 -6.08 1.16
N TYR A 105 2.75 -5.96 -0.17
CA TYR A 105 1.72 -6.66 -0.94
C TYR A 105 1.87 -8.19 -0.85
N LEU A 106 3.10 -8.73 -0.90
CA LEU A 106 3.32 -10.17 -0.73
C LEU A 106 2.92 -10.63 0.68
N LYS A 107 3.24 -9.85 1.72
CA LYS A 107 2.82 -10.13 3.10
C LYS A 107 1.30 -10.02 3.28
N CYS A 108 0.65 -9.09 2.58
CA CYS A 108 -0.81 -8.97 2.55
C CYS A 108 -1.43 -10.27 2.00
N LEU A 109 -0.96 -10.73 0.84
CA LEU A 109 -1.41 -11.96 0.21
C LEU A 109 -1.17 -13.21 1.07
N GLN A 110 -0.04 -13.29 1.78
CA GLN A 110 0.19 -14.35 2.77
C GLN A 110 -0.84 -14.30 3.90
N SER A 111 -1.07 -13.11 4.47
CA SER A 111 -1.92 -12.93 5.65
C SER A 111 -3.37 -13.35 5.49
N VAL A 112 -3.84 -13.50 4.24
CA VAL A 112 -5.18 -14.02 3.92
C VAL A 112 -5.32 -15.51 4.23
N SER A 113 -4.24 -16.30 4.10
CA SER A 113 -4.30 -17.77 4.12
C SER A 113 -3.31 -18.44 5.07
N SER A 114 -2.29 -17.71 5.51
CA SER A 114 -1.19 -18.23 6.33
C SER A 114 -0.63 -17.13 7.25
N PRO A 115 0.06 -17.51 8.34
CA PRO A 115 0.90 -16.57 9.06
C PRO A 115 1.91 -15.89 8.13
N VAL A 116 2.15 -14.61 8.37
CA VAL A 116 3.12 -13.82 7.58
C VAL A 116 4.53 -14.26 7.94
N ALA A 117 5.34 -14.58 6.93
CA ALA A 117 6.72 -15.01 7.16
C ALA A 117 7.60 -13.85 7.65
N GLU A 118 8.50 -14.15 8.59
CA GLU A 118 9.52 -13.23 9.12
C GLU A 118 10.73 -13.14 8.19
N THR A 119 10.50 -12.72 6.95
CA THR A 119 11.56 -12.48 5.97
C THR A 119 11.26 -11.24 5.14
N HIS A 120 12.33 -10.64 4.61
CA HIS A 120 12.29 -9.49 3.72
C HIS A 120 12.68 -9.87 2.28
N ILE A 121 12.99 -11.15 2.04
CA ILE A 121 13.39 -11.65 0.73
C ILE A 121 12.14 -11.88 -0.11
N LEU A 122 11.90 -11.04 -1.12
CA LEU A 122 10.67 -11.05 -1.92
C LEU A 122 10.39 -12.41 -2.58
N THR A 123 11.42 -13.05 -3.13
CA THR A 123 11.28 -14.37 -3.76
C THR A 123 10.96 -15.47 -2.75
N ALA A 124 11.41 -15.35 -1.50
CA ALA A 124 11.03 -16.26 -0.42
C ALA A 124 9.57 -16.04 -0.01
N LEU A 125 9.14 -14.77 0.11
CA LEU A 125 7.74 -14.42 0.37
C LEU A 125 6.80 -14.94 -0.73
N PHE A 126 7.18 -14.80 -2.00
CA PHE A 126 6.41 -15.33 -3.11
C PHE A 126 6.33 -16.87 -3.07
N LYS A 127 7.42 -17.55 -2.68
CA LYS A 127 7.47 -19.02 -2.61
C LYS A 127 6.48 -19.59 -1.61
N THR A 128 6.22 -18.90 -0.49
CA THR A 128 5.28 -19.38 0.53
C THR A 128 3.81 -19.12 0.20
N LEU A 129 3.50 -18.34 -0.84
CA LEU A 129 2.11 -18.12 -1.27
C LEU A 129 1.45 -19.45 -1.72
N PRO A 130 0.15 -19.65 -1.42
CA PRO A 130 -0.66 -20.70 -2.04
C PRO A 130 -0.59 -20.67 -3.57
N ASN A 131 -0.70 -21.83 -4.22
CA ASN A 131 -0.67 -21.93 -5.69
C ASN A 131 -1.78 -21.09 -6.34
N LYS A 132 -2.99 -21.07 -5.78
CA LYS A 132 -4.09 -20.21 -6.22
C LYS A 132 -3.65 -18.74 -6.38
N LEU A 133 -2.93 -18.20 -5.40
CA LEU A 133 -2.45 -16.82 -5.44
C LEU A 133 -1.31 -16.64 -6.44
N LYS A 134 -0.38 -17.59 -6.53
CA LYS A 134 0.67 -17.56 -7.57
C LYS A 134 0.09 -17.59 -8.98
N ASP A 135 -0.97 -18.35 -9.20
CA ASP A 135 -1.66 -18.44 -10.49
C ASP A 135 -2.36 -17.13 -10.84
N GLN A 136 -3.03 -16.50 -9.88
CA GLN A 136 -3.61 -15.15 -10.05
C GLN A 136 -2.53 -14.12 -10.38
N ILE A 137 -1.40 -14.12 -9.67
CA ILE A 137 -0.26 -13.23 -9.94
C ILE A 137 0.26 -13.44 -11.35
N ASN A 138 0.50 -14.69 -11.78
CA ASN A 138 0.98 -14.98 -13.13
C ASN A 138 -0.05 -14.61 -14.21
N LYS A 139 -1.36 -14.73 -13.91
CA LYS A 139 -2.42 -14.25 -14.81
C LYS A 139 -2.37 -12.72 -14.97
N ASN A 140 -2.27 -11.98 -13.88
CA ASN A 140 -2.15 -10.52 -13.90
C ASN A 140 -0.84 -10.07 -14.56
N CYS A 141 0.27 -10.78 -14.31
CA CYS A 141 1.56 -10.58 -14.97
C CYS A 141 1.41 -10.58 -16.49
N LYS A 142 0.77 -11.61 -17.06
CA LYS A 142 0.49 -11.69 -18.51
C LYS A 142 -0.47 -10.60 -18.99
N GLY A 143 -1.43 -10.18 -18.16
CA GLY A 143 -2.37 -9.11 -18.51
C GLY A 143 -1.73 -7.74 -18.62
N PHE A 144 -0.65 -7.49 -17.88
CA PHE A 144 0.01 -6.19 -17.82
C PHE A 144 1.30 -6.11 -18.64
N GLU A 145 1.96 -7.21 -19.00
CA GLU A 145 3.29 -7.20 -19.64
C GLU A 145 3.36 -6.35 -20.92
N SER A 146 2.26 -6.21 -21.67
CA SER A 146 2.22 -5.39 -22.89
C SER A 146 2.24 -3.88 -22.62
N GLN A 147 1.94 -3.45 -21.40
CA GLN A 147 1.87 -2.03 -20.99
C GLN A 147 3.22 -1.49 -20.53
N TYR A 148 4.20 -2.36 -20.30
CA TYR A 148 5.50 -2.02 -19.74
C TYR A 148 6.65 -2.49 -20.63
N GLN A 149 7.82 -1.86 -20.48
CA GLN A 149 9.05 -2.27 -21.16
C GLN A 149 9.74 -3.38 -20.36
N VAL A 150 9.16 -4.59 -20.42
CA VAL A 150 9.62 -5.79 -19.70
C VAL A 150 9.66 -7.01 -20.62
N ASP A 151 10.41 -8.03 -20.23
CA ASP A 151 10.44 -9.31 -20.94
C ASP A 151 9.07 -9.99 -20.87
N LYS A 152 8.55 -10.38 -22.04
CA LYS A 152 7.21 -10.97 -22.17
C LYS A 152 7.25 -12.48 -22.04
N GLY A 153 6.16 -13.08 -21.57
CA GLY A 153 6.02 -14.53 -21.43
C GLY A 153 6.89 -15.14 -20.32
N VAL A 154 7.55 -14.30 -19.52
CA VAL A 154 8.37 -14.72 -18.38
C VAL A 154 7.49 -14.86 -17.13
N LEU A 155 7.83 -15.79 -16.24
CA LEU A 155 7.13 -15.95 -14.97
C LEU A 155 7.36 -14.73 -14.06
N PHE A 156 6.33 -14.34 -13.31
CA PHE A 156 6.41 -13.20 -12.38
C PHE A 156 7.59 -13.27 -11.42
N LYS A 157 7.93 -14.48 -10.94
CA LYS A 157 9.06 -14.73 -10.04
C LYS A 157 10.38 -14.22 -10.62
N GLU A 158 10.58 -14.32 -11.93
CA GLU A 158 11.80 -13.85 -12.57
C GLU A 158 11.85 -12.32 -12.52
N HIS A 159 10.76 -11.63 -12.84
CA HIS A 159 10.70 -10.17 -12.65
C HIS A 159 10.97 -9.74 -11.22
N LEU A 160 10.46 -10.51 -10.25
CA LEU A 160 10.66 -10.26 -8.82
C LEU A 160 12.12 -10.42 -8.38
N LYS A 161 12.91 -11.31 -9.02
CA LYS A 161 14.34 -11.50 -8.69
C LYS A 161 15.15 -10.21 -8.83
N HIS A 162 14.82 -9.37 -9.81
CA HIS A 162 15.57 -8.14 -10.07
C HIS A 162 15.41 -7.09 -8.97
N ILE A 163 14.34 -7.16 -8.17
CA ILE A 163 14.09 -6.23 -7.07
C ILE A 163 14.23 -6.89 -5.69
N ASN A 164 14.64 -8.16 -5.65
CA ASN A 164 14.58 -9.01 -4.46
C ASN A 164 15.34 -8.47 -3.25
N ASN A 165 16.49 -7.82 -3.48
CA ASN A 165 17.30 -7.21 -2.42
C ASN A 165 17.36 -5.68 -2.54
N ALA A 166 16.51 -5.09 -3.39
CA ALA A 166 16.60 -3.68 -3.74
C ALA A 166 16.40 -2.76 -2.53
N PHE A 167 15.53 -3.14 -1.59
CA PHE A 167 15.34 -2.38 -0.35
C PHE A 167 16.64 -2.21 0.45
N VAL A 168 17.46 -3.27 0.56
CA VAL A 168 18.71 -3.21 1.31
C VAL A 168 19.78 -2.48 0.49
N ASN A 169 19.97 -2.87 -0.77
CA ASN A 169 21.03 -2.32 -1.61
C ASN A 169 20.89 -0.81 -1.84
N TRP A 170 19.67 -0.32 -2.04
CA TRP A 170 19.44 1.08 -2.40
C TRP A 170 19.41 2.05 -1.22
N ARG A 171 19.20 1.56 0.02
CA ARG A 171 19.33 2.38 1.23
C ARG A 171 20.77 2.81 1.50
N TYR A 172 21.71 1.94 1.17
CA TYR A 172 23.14 2.14 1.39
C TYR A 172 23.89 2.18 0.07
N ILE A 173 23.28 2.79 -0.96
CA ILE A 173 23.86 2.85 -2.30
C ILE A 173 25.23 3.57 -2.31
N TYR A 174 25.45 4.49 -1.37
CA TYR A 174 26.73 5.16 -1.18
C TYR A 174 27.88 4.22 -0.76
N GLU A 175 27.56 3.03 -0.24
CA GLU A 175 28.53 1.99 0.12
C GLU A 175 28.89 1.08 -1.07
N LYS A 176 28.21 1.27 -2.22
CA LYS A 176 28.43 0.51 -3.46
C LYS A 176 29.10 1.40 -4.51
N HIS A 177 29.79 0.77 -5.44
CA HIS A 177 30.41 1.47 -6.57
C HIS A 177 29.34 1.86 -7.63
N THR A 178 28.44 0.93 -7.96
CA THR A 178 27.30 1.14 -8.87
C THR A 178 26.19 0.13 -8.56
N GLU A 179 24.93 0.51 -8.82
CA GLU A 179 23.79 -0.41 -8.91
C GLU A 179 22.89 -0.01 -10.06
N HIS A 180 22.13 -0.98 -10.58
CA HIS A 180 21.22 -0.77 -11.68
C HIS A 180 19.80 -1.24 -11.31
N VAL A 181 18.80 -0.51 -11.80
CA VAL A 181 17.41 -0.89 -11.68
C VAL A 181 16.67 -0.55 -12.97
N ASN A 182 15.80 -1.45 -13.40
CA ASN A 182 14.83 -1.15 -14.45
C ASN A 182 13.57 -0.56 -13.82
N VAL A 183 13.38 0.76 -13.95
CA VAL A 183 12.23 1.48 -13.39
C VAL A 183 10.90 0.92 -13.93
N GLN A 184 10.80 0.60 -15.22
CA GLN A 184 9.58 0.04 -15.81
C GLN A 184 9.23 -1.32 -15.21
N GLN A 185 10.24 -2.16 -14.96
CA GLN A 185 10.05 -3.45 -14.32
C GLN A 185 9.62 -3.34 -12.85
N VAL A 186 10.15 -2.35 -12.12
CA VAL A 186 9.71 -2.07 -10.74
C VAL A 186 8.23 -1.69 -10.70
N ILE A 187 7.82 -0.75 -11.57
CA ILE A 187 6.41 -0.30 -11.65
C ILE A 187 5.51 -1.47 -12.06
N PHE A 188 5.93 -2.27 -13.03
CA PHE A 188 5.22 -3.48 -13.44
C PHE A 188 5.00 -4.46 -12.29
N VAL A 189 6.03 -4.75 -11.49
CA VAL A 189 5.91 -5.62 -10.31
C VAL A 189 4.89 -5.07 -9.30
N LEU A 190 4.92 -3.76 -9.04
CA LEU A 190 3.94 -3.12 -8.17
C LEU A 190 2.51 -3.23 -8.70
N GLN A 191 2.30 -2.98 -10.00
CA GLN A 191 0.99 -3.06 -10.63
C GLN A 191 0.39 -4.47 -10.49
N VAL A 192 1.17 -5.50 -10.81
CA VAL A 192 0.71 -6.90 -10.71
C VAL A 192 0.33 -7.26 -9.28
N LEU A 193 1.14 -6.87 -8.29
CA LEU A 193 0.89 -7.19 -6.88
C LEU A 193 -0.29 -6.40 -6.31
N HIS A 194 -0.38 -5.10 -6.64
CA HIS A 194 -1.49 -4.24 -6.26
C HIS A 194 -2.84 -4.82 -6.73
N GLU A 195 -2.93 -5.13 -8.03
CA GLU A 195 -4.15 -5.66 -8.65
C GLU A 195 -4.56 -7.00 -8.02
N THR A 196 -3.58 -7.88 -7.80
CA THR A 196 -3.83 -9.20 -7.20
C THR A 196 -4.33 -9.04 -5.76
N ALA A 197 -3.67 -8.22 -4.95
CA ALA A 197 -4.02 -8.04 -3.54
C ALA A 197 -5.38 -7.37 -3.40
N ALA A 198 -5.67 -6.34 -4.18
CA ALA A 198 -6.97 -5.67 -4.14
C ALA A 198 -8.11 -6.62 -4.52
N LYS A 199 -7.92 -7.42 -5.57
CA LYS A 199 -8.90 -8.42 -6.00
C LYS A 199 -9.14 -9.52 -4.96
N GLU A 200 -8.08 -10.05 -4.34
CA GLU A 200 -8.23 -11.09 -3.31
C GLU A 200 -8.93 -10.54 -2.05
N LEU A 201 -8.77 -9.25 -1.76
CA LEU A 201 -9.45 -8.57 -0.66
C LEU A 201 -10.86 -8.06 -1.01
N GLY A 202 -11.29 -8.18 -2.26
CA GLY A 202 -12.59 -7.64 -2.72
C GLY A 202 -12.68 -6.11 -2.66
N LEU A 203 -11.55 -5.42 -2.84
CA LEU A 203 -11.49 -3.96 -2.89
C LEU A 203 -11.82 -3.45 -4.30
N GLU A 204 -12.55 -2.35 -4.37
CA GLU A 204 -12.75 -1.61 -5.63
C GLU A 204 -11.46 -0.86 -5.98
N ILE A 205 -11.03 -0.95 -7.24
CA ILE A 205 -9.77 -0.40 -7.78
C ILE A 205 -10.11 0.64 -8.84
#